data_AF-A0AAD9X0R5-F1
#
_entry.id   AF-A0AAD9X0R5-F1
#
_cell.length_a   1.000
_cell.length_b   1.000
_cell.length_c   1.000
_cell.angle_alpha   90.00
_cell.angle_beta   90.00
_cell.angle_gamma   90.00
#
_symmetry.space_group_name_H-M   'P 1'
#
loop_
_entity.id
_entity.type
_entity.pdbx_description
1 polymer ?
#
loop_
_entity_poly.entity_id
_entity_poly.type
_entity_poly.pdbx_seq_one_letter_code
_entity_poly.pdbx_strand_id
1 'polypeptide(L)'
;MQEGIERLTCLRTLGRVIVIGDKKACKSECLRNLNHLRNLAMECKGVDVGEINKAEFKNKTKLICLGIELSSSNTNEEALEYFQPPPNLEQLGLSSYRGASRLSLNWMMSITKLRKLSLRIWSGFERLSLGNCHVLNLLRLSLIGVWMMNL
;
A
#
# COMPACT_ATOMS: atom_id res chain seq x y z
N MET A 1 2.94 -1.98 22.15
CA MET A 1 4.10 -2.89 22.09
C MET A 1 3.66 -4.17 21.39
N GLN A 2 4.02 -4.34 20.11
CA GLN A 2 3.82 -5.58 19.33
C GLN A 2 5.21 -6.21 19.10
N GLU A 3 5.96 -6.40 20.18
CA GLU A 3 7.28 -7.03 20.09
C GLU A 3 7.11 -8.53 19.85
N GLY A 4 7.86 -9.08 18.88
CA GLY A 4 7.86 -10.51 18.56
C GLY A 4 7.20 -10.88 17.24
N ILE A 5 6.47 -9.95 16.58
CA ILE A 5 5.90 -10.25 15.26
C ILE A 5 7.00 -10.56 14.24
N GLU A 6 8.14 -9.88 14.34
CA GLU A 6 9.33 -10.04 13.51
C GLU A 6 9.96 -11.45 13.62
N ARG A 7 9.64 -12.18 14.69
CA ARG A 7 10.11 -13.56 14.92
C ARG A 7 9.22 -14.61 14.25
N LEU A 8 8.02 -14.24 13.82
CA LEU A 8 7.07 -15.13 13.15
C LEU A 8 7.43 -15.33 11.68
N THR A 9 8.66 -15.72 11.38
CA THR A 9 9.20 -15.76 10.00
C THR A 9 8.44 -16.73 9.07
N CYS A 10 7.79 -17.75 9.63
CA CYS A 10 6.92 -18.69 8.90
C CYS A 10 5.48 -18.18 8.70
N LEU A 11 5.12 -16.99 9.22
CA LEU A 11 3.78 -16.44 9.14
C LEU A 11 3.36 -16.23 7.68
N ARG A 12 2.19 -16.75 7.32
CA ARG A 12 1.64 -16.67 5.95
C ARG A 12 0.57 -15.62 5.79
N THR A 13 -0.07 -15.19 6.87
CA THR A 13 -1.15 -14.21 6.82
C THR A 13 -1.08 -13.33 8.05
N LEU A 14 -1.07 -12.02 7.81
CA LEU A 14 -1.16 -11.00 8.85
C LEU A 14 -2.35 -10.09 8.52
N GLY A 15 -3.43 -10.26 9.29
CA GLY A 15 -4.74 -9.70 8.95
C GLY A 15 -4.80 -8.17 9.05
N ARG A 16 -4.30 -7.58 10.14
CA ARG A 16 -4.22 -6.12 10.30
C ARG A 16 -3.07 -5.76 11.22
N VAL A 17 -2.14 -4.93 10.74
CA VAL A 17 -1.08 -4.33 11.55
C VAL A 17 -1.22 -2.81 11.54
N ILE A 18 -1.01 -2.16 12.68
CA ILE A 18 -1.05 -0.70 12.78
C ILE A 18 0.38 -0.21 12.86
N VAL A 19 0.79 0.56 11.86
CA VAL A 19 2.07 1.24 11.79
C VAL A 19 1.83 2.70 12.14
N ILE A 20 2.49 3.21 13.18
CA ILE A 20 2.36 4.60 13.63
C ILE A 20 3.74 5.25 13.55
N GLY A 21 3.81 6.49 13.04
CA GLY A 21 5.08 7.19 12.82
C GLY A 21 5.79 7.66 14.10
N ASP A 22 5.14 7.53 15.27
CA ASP A 22 5.74 7.88 16.56
C ASP A 22 6.60 6.74 17.14
N LYS A 23 7.59 7.09 17.97
CA LYS A 23 8.63 6.23 18.54
C LYS A 23 8.10 5.06 19.40
N LYS A 24 6.80 5.00 19.71
CA LYS A 24 6.19 4.02 20.63
C LYS A 24 5.41 2.87 19.97
N ALA A 25 5.34 2.78 18.63
CA ALA A 25 4.52 1.79 17.91
C ALA A 25 5.31 0.81 17.01
N CYS A 26 4.63 -0.18 16.37
CA CYS A 26 5.28 -1.07 15.39
C CYS A 26 5.74 -0.21 14.21
N LYS A 27 7.05 -0.19 14.00
CA LYS A 27 7.63 0.32 12.76
C LYS A 27 7.42 -0.73 11.68
N SER A 28 7.15 -0.35 10.45
CA SER A 28 7.12 -1.23 9.28
C SER A 28 8.32 -2.18 9.15
N GLU A 29 9.49 -1.81 9.69
CA GLU A 29 10.67 -2.65 9.81
C GLU A 29 10.40 -3.97 10.57
N CYS A 30 9.41 -4.01 11.48
CA CYS A 30 8.94 -5.23 12.15
C CYS A 30 8.46 -6.31 11.15
N LEU A 31 8.10 -5.90 9.92
CA LEU A 31 7.65 -6.78 8.85
C LEU A 31 8.80 -7.25 7.94
N ARG A 32 10.00 -6.69 8.05
CA ARG A 32 11.11 -6.91 7.11
C ARG A 32 11.44 -8.40 6.92
N ASN A 33 11.50 -9.15 8.02
CA ASN A 33 11.85 -10.58 8.01
C ASN A 33 10.69 -11.54 7.68
N LEU A 34 9.47 -11.03 7.51
CA LEU A 34 8.28 -11.83 7.23
C LEU A 34 8.15 -12.16 5.74
N ASN A 35 9.11 -12.93 5.23
CA ASN A 35 9.24 -13.25 3.80
C ASN A 35 8.30 -14.39 3.34
N HIS A 36 7.63 -15.08 4.27
CA HIS A 36 6.62 -16.11 3.97
C HIS A 36 5.19 -15.57 3.93
N LEU A 37 4.99 -14.27 4.18
CA LEU A 37 3.68 -13.65 4.09
C LEU A 37 3.12 -13.77 2.67
N ARG A 38 1.88 -14.26 2.59
CA ARG A 38 1.06 -14.27 1.38
C ARG A 38 0.00 -13.19 1.39
N ASN A 39 -0.48 -12.84 2.59
CA ASN A 39 -1.51 -11.82 2.79
C ASN A 39 -1.10 -10.85 3.90
N LEU A 40 -1.22 -9.55 3.64
CA LEU A 40 -0.97 -8.49 4.61
C LEU A 40 -2.00 -7.37 4.45
N ALA A 41 -2.57 -6.90 5.55
CA ALA A 41 -3.18 -5.57 5.58
C ALA A 41 -2.53 -4.69 6.65
N MET A 42 -2.27 -3.44 6.31
CA MET A 42 -1.65 -2.46 7.19
C MET A 42 -2.45 -1.17 7.23
N GLU A 43 -2.56 -0.60 8.42
CA GLU A 43 -3.07 0.75 8.65
C GLU A 43 -1.89 1.64 9.07
N CYS A 44 -1.63 2.68 8.29
CA CYS A 44 -0.56 3.64 8.49
C CYS A 44 -1.13 4.93 9.10
N LYS A 45 -0.65 5.32 10.29
CA LYS A 45 -1.08 6.51 11.04
C LYS A 45 0.07 7.49 11.25
N GLY A 46 0.05 8.63 10.57
CA GLY A 46 1.09 9.65 10.68
C GLY A 46 2.45 9.13 10.21
N VAL A 47 2.45 8.27 9.20
CA VAL A 47 3.63 7.56 8.68
C VAL A 47 3.93 8.10 7.30
N ASP A 48 5.18 8.48 7.04
CA ASP A 48 5.68 8.73 5.68
C ASP A 48 5.86 7.40 4.92
N VAL A 49 5.65 7.34 3.60
CA VAL A 49 5.87 6.10 2.84
C VAL A 49 7.34 5.67 2.86
N GLY A 50 8.28 6.56 3.16
CA GLY A 50 9.66 6.19 3.51
C GLY A 50 9.74 5.18 4.66
N GLU A 51 8.89 5.32 5.68
CA GLU A 51 8.75 4.28 6.70
C GLU A 51 8.11 3.03 6.11
N ILE A 52 7.00 3.13 5.36
CA ILE A 52 6.33 1.95 4.73
C ILE A 52 7.34 1.10 3.94
N ASN A 53 8.26 1.75 3.21
CA ASN A 53 9.30 1.09 2.42
C ASN A 53 10.33 0.29 3.26
N LYS A 54 10.49 0.56 4.56
CA LYS A 54 11.36 -0.26 5.45
C LYS A 54 10.86 -1.68 5.65
N ALA A 55 9.61 -1.97 5.29
CA ALA A 55 9.13 -3.35 5.23
C ALA A 55 9.74 -4.16 4.06
N GLU A 56 10.44 -3.49 3.13
CA GLU A 56 11.09 -4.09 1.95
C GLU A 56 10.15 -4.96 1.10
N PHE A 57 8.97 -4.42 0.76
CA PHE A 57 7.92 -5.16 0.03
C PHE A 57 8.39 -5.79 -1.28
N LYS A 58 9.28 -5.12 -2.03
CA LYS A 58 9.89 -5.68 -3.25
C LYS A 58 10.53 -7.06 -3.07
N ASN A 59 11.05 -7.35 -1.87
CA ASN A 59 11.74 -8.60 -1.55
C ASN A 59 10.76 -9.72 -1.12
N LYS A 60 9.49 -9.38 -0.86
CA LYS A 60 8.46 -10.32 -0.39
C LYS A 60 7.82 -11.08 -1.54
N THR A 61 8.60 -11.91 -2.22
CA THR A 61 8.19 -12.66 -3.43
C THR A 61 7.06 -13.67 -3.22
N LYS A 62 6.68 -13.96 -1.96
CA LYS A 62 5.54 -14.82 -1.60
C LYS A 62 4.26 -14.03 -1.34
N LEU A 63 4.33 -12.70 -1.25
CA LEU A 63 3.21 -11.82 -0.96
C LEU A 63 2.32 -11.70 -2.21
N ILE A 64 1.05 -12.07 -2.06
CA ILE A 64 0.06 -12.13 -3.14
C ILE A 64 -1.00 -11.04 -2.95
N CYS A 65 -1.37 -10.75 -1.70
CA CYS A 65 -2.37 -9.77 -1.33
C CYS A 65 -1.79 -8.74 -0.36
N LEU A 66 -1.93 -7.46 -0.71
CA LEU A 66 -1.51 -6.33 0.11
C LEU A 66 -2.62 -5.28 0.19
N GLY A 67 -3.01 -4.92 1.41
CA GLY A 67 -3.89 -3.79 1.70
C GLY A 67 -3.16 -2.71 2.51
N ILE A 68 -3.26 -1.45 2.09
CA ILE A 68 -2.71 -0.30 2.80
C ILE A 68 -3.81 0.74 3.02
N GLU A 69 -3.99 1.14 4.27
CA GLU A 69 -4.89 2.21 4.70
C GLU A 69 -4.08 3.39 5.24
N LEU A 70 -4.16 4.54 4.55
CA LEU A 70 -3.46 5.77 4.93
C LEU A 70 -4.41 6.65 5.75
N SER A 71 -4.27 6.64 7.08
CA SER A 71 -5.28 7.19 7.99
C SER A 71 -4.93 8.58 8.58
N SER A 72 -4.00 9.33 7.97
CA SER A 72 -3.61 10.67 8.44
C SER A 72 -3.53 11.73 7.34
N SER A 73 -3.88 12.96 7.68
CA SER A 73 -3.67 14.18 6.89
C SER A 73 -2.20 14.57 6.71
N ASN A 74 -1.30 13.98 7.49
CA ASN A 74 0.14 14.30 7.49
C ASN A 74 0.96 13.24 6.74
N THR A 75 0.30 12.36 6.00
CA THR A 75 0.99 11.39 5.14
C THR A 75 1.65 12.20 4.03
N ASN A 76 2.97 12.11 3.84
CA ASN A 76 3.60 12.74 2.69
C ASN A 76 3.10 12.02 1.43
N GLU A 77 2.31 12.72 0.63
CA GLU A 77 1.53 12.13 -0.44
C GLU A 77 2.36 11.75 -1.65
N GLU A 78 3.46 12.47 -1.90
CA GLU A 78 4.52 12.14 -2.87
C GLU A 78 5.18 10.80 -2.55
N ALA A 79 5.11 10.36 -1.30
CA ALA A 79 5.87 9.22 -0.87
C ALA A 79 5.31 7.91 -1.46
N LEU A 80 4.04 7.87 -1.91
CA LEU A 80 3.50 6.75 -2.69
C LEU A 80 4.20 6.58 -4.04
N GLU A 81 4.85 7.61 -4.60
CA GLU A 81 5.64 7.47 -5.84
C GLU A 81 6.83 6.54 -5.65
N TYR A 82 7.39 6.49 -4.44
CA TYR A 82 8.54 5.66 -4.09
C TYR A 82 8.14 4.27 -3.57
N PHE A 83 6.85 3.94 -3.55
CA PHE A 83 6.39 2.64 -3.09
C PHE A 83 6.88 1.53 -4.05
N GLN A 84 7.44 0.45 -3.50
CA GLN A 84 7.99 -0.67 -4.29
C GLN A 84 7.31 -1.99 -3.87
N PRO A 85 6.14 -2.33 -4.44
CA PRO A 85 5.48 -3.61 -4.17
C PRO A 85 6.23 -4.80 -4.79
N PRO A 86 5.95 -6.03 -4.35
CA PRO A 86 6.50 -7.22 -4.99
C PRO A 86 5.95 -7.37 -6.42
N PRO A 87 6.78 -7.75 -7.41
CA PRO A 87 6.35 -7.84 -8.81
C PRO A 87 5.32 -8.95 -9.07
N ASN A 88 5.21 -9.92 -8.15
CA ASN A 88 4.28 -11.05 -8.20
C ASN A 88 2.96 -10.78 -7.47
N LEU A 89 2.73 -9.56 -6.97
CA LEU A 89 1.51 -9.21 -6.26
C LEU A 89 0.29 -9.37 -7.18
N GLU A 90 -0.75 -10.04 -6.70
CA GLU A 90 -1.98 -10.29 -7.47
C GLU A 90 -3.12 -9.38 -7.04
N GLN A 91 -3.12 -8.92 -5.79
CA GLN A 91 -4.17 -8.08 -5.23
C GLN A 91 -3.56 -6.92 -4.45
N LEU A 92 -3.95 -5.71 -4.83
CA LEU A 92 -3.55 -4.47 -4.16
C LEU A 92 -4.78 -3.66 -3.77
N GLY A 93 -4.88 -3.33 -2.49
CA GLY A 93 -5.85 -2.38 -1.96
C GLY A 93 -5.13 -1.15 -1.41
N LEU A 94 -5.48 0.04 -1.90
CA LEU A 94 -5.06 1.31 -1.33
C LEU A 94 -6.28 2.09 -0.87
N SER A 95 -6.22 2.70 0.31
CA SER A 95 -7.33 3.47 0.83
C SER A 95 -6.89 4.75 1.54
N SER A 96 -7.79 5.74 1.49
CA SER A 96 -7.66 7.03 2.17
C SER A 96 -6.46 7.85 1.69
N TYR A 97 -6.10 7.71 0.42
CA TYR A 97 -5.13 8.56 -0.24
C TYR A 97 -5.80 9.90 -0.60
N ARG A 98 -5.43 10.96 0.12
CA ARG A 98 -6.02 12.29 -0.04
C ARG A 98 -5.14 13.27 -0.80
N GLY A 99 -4.11 12.76 -1.48
CA GLY A 99 -3.09 13.63 -2.00
C GLY A 99 -3.28 14.33 -3.31
N ALA A 100 -2.35 15.27 -3.52
CA ALA A 100 -2.32 16.18 -4.64
C ALA A 100 -2.50 15.44 -5.97
N SER A 101 -3.21 16.06 -6.92
CA SER A 101 -3.67 15.47 -8.18
C SER A 101 -2.59 14.96 -9.13
N ARG A 102 -1.30 15.03 -8.76
CA ARG A 102 -0.13 14.82 -9.63
C ARG A 102 0.59 13.48 -9.49
N LEU A 103 0.14 12.55 -8.64
CA LEU A 103 0.83 11.26 -8.49
C LEU A 103 0.92 10.46 -9.80
N SER A 104 2.15 10.06 -10.14
CA SER A 104 2.39 9.03 -11.15
C SER A 104 2.76 7.71 -10.48
N LEU A 105 1.84 6.73 -10.47
CA LEU A 105 2.08 5.41 -9.88
C LEU A 105 2.89 4.51 -10.84
N ASN A 106 4.08 4.95 -11.25
CA ASN A 106 4.91 4.24 -12.24
C ASN A 106 5.27 2.81 -11.79
N TRP A 107 5.38 2.58 -10.49
CA TRP A 107 5.61 1.25 -9.93
C TRP A 107 4.45 0.28 -10.21
N MET A 108 3.23 0.74 -10.52
CA MET A 108 2.15 -0.18 -10.93
C MET A 108 2.51 -0.92 -12.23
N MET A 109 3.32 -0.30 -13.09
CA MET A 109 3.80 -0.93 -14.33
C MET A 109 4.79 -2.07 -14.07
N SER A 110 5.40 -2.14 -12.87
CA SER A 110 6.33 -3.23 -12.52
C SER A 110 5.62 -4.44 -11.90
N ILE A 111 4.32 -4.35 -11.61
CA ILE A 111 3.53 -5.46 -11.05
C ILE A 111 2.93 -6.29 -12.20
N THR A 112 3.59 -7.40 -12.51
CA THR A 112 3.26 -8.22 -13.69
C THR A 112 2.07 -9.17 -13.49
N LYS A 113 1.66 -9.42 -12.24
CA LYS A 113 0.60 -10.38 -11.90
C LYS A 113 -0.65 -9.74 -11.30
N LEU A 114 -0.75 -8.41 -11.32
CA LEU A 114 -1.84 -7.70 -10.65
C LEU A 114 -3.19 -8.00 -11.31
N ARG A 115 -4.06 -8.73 -10.61
CA ARG A 115 -5.40 -9.09 -11.08
C ARG A 115 -6.50 -8.25 -10.46
N LYS A 116 -6.28 -7.75 -9.25
CA LYS A 116 -7.27 -6.93 -8.52
C LYS A 116 -6.61 -5.68 -7.97
N LEU A 117 -7.17 -4.54 -8.35
CA LEU A 117 -6.82 -3.24 -7.78
C LEU A 117 -8.06 -2.63 -7.14
N SER A 118 -7.96 -2.24 -5.87
CA SER A 118 -9.00 -1.52 -5.15
C SER A 118 -8.46 -0.19 -4.65
N LEU A 119 -9.03 0.91 -5.13
CA LEU A 119 -8.73 2.26 -4.66
C LEU A 119 -9.98 2.81 -3.95
N ARG A 120 -9.84 3.21 -2.70
CA ARG A 120 -10.94 3.74 -1.87
C ARG A 120 -10.57 5.10 -1.30
N ILE A 121 -11.46 6.10 -1.38
CA ILE A 121 -11.19 7.46 -0.87
C ILE A 121 -9.88 7.96 -1.47
N TRP A 122 -9.88 8.10 -2.80
CA TRP A 122 -8.71 8.46 -3.61
C TRP A 122 -8.97 9.78 -4.32
N SER A 123 -8.04 10.74 -4.23
CA SER A 123 -8.16 12.09 -4.84
C SER A 123 -7.27 12.33 -6.07
N GLY A 124 -6.33 11.43 -6.40
CA GLY A 124 -5.34 11.63 -7.48
C GLY A 124 -5.64 10.85 -8.77
N PHE A 125 -6.84 11.00 -9.36
CA PHE A 125 -7.22 10.21 -10.54
C PHE A 125 -6.72 10.77 -11.88
N GLU A 126 -6.39 12.05 -11.97
CA GLU A 126 -6.07 12.74 -13.23
C GLU A 126 -4.85 12.16 -13.97
N ARG A 127 -3.97 11.43 -13.25
CA ARG A 127 -2.77 10.78 -13.81
C ARG A 127 -2.61 9.31 -13.40
N LEU A 128 -3.69 8.65 -12.98
CA LEU A 128 -3.67 7.21 -12.72
C LEU A 128 -3.49 6.43 -14.04
N SER A 129 -2.25 6.28 -14.50
CA SER A 129 -1.93 5.42 -15.64
C SER A 129 -1.89 3.97 -15.18
N LEU A 130 -2.89 3.18 -15.57
CA LEU A 130 -2.92 1.72 -15.39
C LEU A 130 -1.99 0.99 -16.36
N GLY A 131 -0.96 1.67 -16.88
CA GLY A 131 -0.17 1.30 -18.06
C GLY A 131 -0.02 -0.21 -18.26
N ASN A 132 -0.39 -0.71 -19.44
CA ASN A 132 -0.25 -2.10 -19.90
C ASN A 132 -0.55 -3.22 -18.89
N CYS A 133 -1.42 -2.97 -17.89
CA CYS A 133 -1.85 -3.99 -16.93
C CYS A 133 -2.88 -4.93 -17.60
N HIS A 134 -2.46 -5.67 -18.63
CA HIS A 134 -3.29 -6.56 -19.45
C HIS A 134 -3.87 -7.76 -18.66
N VAL A 135 -3.42 -7.96 -17.42
CA VAL A 135 -3.83 -9.06 -16.53
C VAL A 135 -4.81 -8.62 -15.44
N LEU A 136 -5.20 -7.33 -15.41
CA LEU A 136 -6.13 -6.79 -14.44
C LEU A 136 -7.55 -7.25 -14.77
N ASN A 137 -8.13 -8.08 -13.89
CA ASN A 137 -9.48 -8.62 -14.06
C ASN A 137 -10.52 -7.82 -13.25
N LEU A 138 -10.09 -7.08 -12.24
CA LEU A 138 -10.97 -6.31 -11.37
C LEU A 138 -10.31 -4.97 -11.00
N LEU A 139 -10.99 -3.89 -11.38
CA LEU A 139 -10.72 -2.54 -10.88
C LEU A 139 -11.91 -2.10 -10.03
N ARG A 140 -11.67 -1.81 -8.75
CA ARG A 140 -12.67 -1.27 -7.85
C ARG A 140 -12.29 0.14 -7.43
N LEU A 141 -13.11 1.11 -7.80
CA LEU A 141 -13.01 2.49 -7.34
C LEU A 141 -14.20 2.76 -6.42
N SER A 142 -13.96 3.25 -5.20
CA SER A 142 -15.04 3.55 -4.24
C SER A 142 -14.80 4.85 -3.49
N LEU A 143 -15.85 5.66 -3.35
CA LEU A 143 -15.78 7.00 -2.73
C LEU A 143 -14.67 7.85 -3.38
N ILE A 144 -14.76 8.04 -4.69
CA ILE A 144 -13.96 9.05 -5.40
C ILE A 144 -14.38 10.39 -4.81
N GLY A 145 -13.43 11.19 -4.31
CA GLY A 145 -13.75 12.51 -3.80
C GLY A 145 -14.42 13.31 -4.90
N VAL A 146 -15.74 13.52 -4.77
CA VAL A 146 -16.50 14.40 -5.65
C VAL A 146 -16.05 15.82 -5.36
N TRP A 147 -14.98 16.25 -6.00
CA TRP A 147 -14.65 17.66 -6.20
C TRP A 147 -15.14 18.13 -7.58
N MET A 148 -16.31 17.63 -8.02
CA MET A 148 -17.07 18.18 -9.17
C MET A 148 -18.35 18.90 -8.72
N MET A 149 -18.40 19.40 -7.49
CA MET A 149 -19.43 20.34 -7.06
C MET A 149 -18.83 21.38 -6.15
N ASN A 150 -18.14 22.36 -6.75
CA ASN A 150 -18.38 23.77 -6.51
C ASN A 150 -17.72 24.56 -7.66
N LEU A 151 -18.49 25.51 -8.17
CA LEU A 151 -18.29 26.38 -9.33
C LEU A 151 -16.90 26.99 -9.48
#